data_AF-A0A7L4QMD6-F1
#
_entry.id   AF-A0A7L4QMD6-F1
#
_cell.length_a   1.000
_cell.length_b   1.000
_cell.length_c   1.000
_cell.angle_alpha   90.00
_cell.angle_beta   90.00
_cell.angle_gamma   90.00
#
_symmetry.space_group_name_H-M   'P 1'
#
loop_
_entity.id
_entity.type
_entity.pdbx_description
1 polymer ?
#
loop_
_entity_poly.entity_id
_entity_poly.type
_entity_poly.pdbx_seq_one_letter_code
_entity_poly.pdbx_strand_id
1 'polypeptide(L)'
;MVKMMSAVRDFSEDPDKRLHAMLNCQFMKKMDMEVISIDDNEVRIAMDTESNRNALGSAHGGALFSLADQAFALAANRTGEPEVAI
;
A
#
# COMPACT_ATOMS: atom_id res chain seq x y z
N MET A 1 -20.25 -14.30 15.62
CA MET A 1 -20.76 -13.20 14.78
C MET A 1 -19.76 -12.96 13.66
N VAL A 2 -19.94 -13.61 12.51
CA VAL A 2 -19.03 -13.47 11.35
C VAL A 2 -19.52 -12.26 10.56
N LYS A 3 -18.68 -11.23 10.44
CA LYS A 3 -18.99 -10.01 9.67
C LYS A 3 -19.04 -10.40 8.19
N MET A 4 -20.12 -10.04 7.51
CA MET A 4 -20.35 -10.22 6.08
C MET A 4 -19.09 -9.87 5.26
N MET A 5 -18.75 -10.75 4.32
CA MET A 5 -17.91 -10.41 3.17
C MET A 5 -18.62 -9.27 2.44
N SER A 6 -18.12 -8.05 2.64
CA SER A 6 -18.39 -6.93 1.75
C SER A 6 -18.08 -7.40 0.34
N ALA A 7 -19.01 -7.20 -0.60
CA ALA A 7 -18.75 -7.43 -2.01
C ALA A 7 -17.40 -6.81 -2.37
N VAL A 8 -16.44 -7.64 -2.80
CA VAL A 8 -15.18 -7.15 -3.34
C VAL A 8 -15.56 -6.43 -4.61
N ARG A 9 -15.58 -5.10 -4.55
CA ARG A 9 -15.78 -4.29 -5.75
C ARG A 9 -14.47 -4.40 -6.52
N ASP A 10 -14.54 -4.95 -7.71
CA ASP A 10 -13.40 -5.03 -8.60
C ASP A 10 -13.12 -3.63 -9.15
N PHE A 11 -12.05 -3.03 -8.66
CA PHE A 11 -11.55 -1.73 -9.09
C PHE A 11 -10.36 -1.89 -10.04
N SER A 12 -9.97 -3.13 -10.39
CA SER A 12 -8.72 -3.39 -11.08
C SER A 12 -8.69 -2.72 -12.46
N GLU A 13 -9.77 -2.73 -13.22
CA GLU A 13 -9.78 -2.22 -14.60
C GLU A 13 -9.79 -0.68 -14.73
N ASP A 14 -10.10 0.07 -13.67
CA ASP A 14 -10.18 1.54 -13.69
C ASP A 14 -8.99 2.12 -12.94
N PRO A 15 -7.97 2.70 -13.62
CA PRO A 15 -6.74 3.14 -12.99
C PRO A 15 -6.95 4.17 -11.88
N ASP A 16 -7.90 5.09 -12.04
CA ASP A 16 -8.18 6.13 -11.04
C ASP A 16 -8.81 5.52 -9.79
N LYS A 17 -9.76 4.59 -9.97
CA LYS A 17 -10.37 3.86 -8.85
C LYS A 17 -9.36 2.94 -8.16
N ARG A 18 -8.51 2.25 -8.93
CA ARG A 18 -7.45 1.37 -8.42
C ARG A 18 -6.44 2.16 -7.59
N LEU A 19 -5.94 3.26 -8.12
CA LEU A 19 -5.04 4.17 -7.41
C LEU A 19 -5.70 4.69 -6.12
N HIS A 20 -6.96 5.15 -6.21
CA HIS A 20 -7.69 5.61 -5.04
C HIS A 20 -7.85 4.50 -3.97
N ALA A 21 -8.10 3.26 -4.38
CA ALA A 21 -8.22 2.13 -3.47
C ALA A 21 -6.88 1.79 -2.79
N MET A 22 -5.77 1.77 -3.53
CA MET A 22 -4.43 1.55 -2.97
C MET A 22 -4.07 2.63 -1.94
N LEU A 23 -4.29 3.90 -2.27
CA LEU A 23 -4.01 5.04 -1.39
C LEU A 23 -4.82 5.04 -0.09
N ASN A 24 -5.98 4.37 -0.07
CA ASN A 24 -6.91 4.37 1.06
C ASN A 24 -7.05 3.00 1.72
N CYS A 25 -6.19 2.04 1.38
CA CYS A 25 -6.29 0.69 1.88
C CYS A 25 -6.09 0.66 3.41
N GLN A 26 -6.73 -0.30 4.08
CA GLN A 26 -6.63 -0.43 5.53
C GLN A 26 -5.22 -0.81 5.99
N PHE A 27 -4.42 -1.41 5.10
CA PHE A 27 -3.08 -1.86 5.42
C PHE A 27 -2.12 -0.67 5.59
N MET A 28 -2.12 0.31 4.68
CA MET A 28 -1.34 1.55 4.83
C MET A 28 -1.59 2.24 6.17
N LYS A 29 -2.87 2.35 6.56
CA LYS A 29 -3.27 2.96 7.85
C LYS A 29 -2.75 2.20 9.06
N LYS A 30 -2.73 0.87 9.00
CA LYS A 30 -2.24 0.03 10.11
C LYS A 30 -0.72 0.05 10.24
N MET A 31 -0.05 0.27 9.13
CA MET A 31 1.41 0.29 9.05
C MET A 31 1.98 1.70 9.19
N ASP A 32 1.16 2.70 9.55
CA ASP A 32 1.55 4.11 9.67
C ASP A 32 2.28 4.63 8.41
N MET A 33 1.80 4.23 7.23
CA MET A 33 2.35 4.65 5.94
C MET A 33 1.68 5.92 5.40
N GLU A 34 2.47 6.78 4.77
CA GLU A 34 1.98 7.96 4.06
C GLU A 34 2.63 8.10 2.68
N VAL A 35 1.87 8.63 1.72
CA VAL A 35 2.42 8.99 0.40
C VAL A 35 3.00 10.39 0.47
N ILE A 36 4.29 10.50 0.10
CA ILE A 36 5.01 11.76 0.04
C ILE A 36 4.86 12.38 -1.36
N SER A 37 5.04 11.58 -2.41
CA SER A 37 4.83 12.02 -3.80
C SER A 37 4.54 10.85 -4.74
N ILE A 38 3.80 11.16 -5.79
CA ILE A 38 3.63 10.31 -6.97
C ILE A 38 3.80 11.22 -8.18
N ASP A 39 4.79 10.93 -9.02
CA ASP A 39 5.02 11.60 -10.29
C ASP A 39 5.32 10.58 -11.39
N ASP A 40 5.52 11.04 -12.62
CA ASP A 40 5.69 10.16 -13.79
C ASP A 40 6.89 9.21 -13.71
N ASN A 41 7.88 9.46 -12.83
CA ASN A 41 9.09 8.65 -12.75
C ASN A 41 9.29 7.97 -11.39
N GLU A 42 8.69 8.50 -10.32
CA GLU A 42 8.94 8.06 -8.96
C GLU A 42 7.66 7.99 -8.11
N VAL A 43 7.62 7.03 -7.19
CA VAL A 43 6.69 7.01 -6.06
C VAL A 43 7.51 7.04 -4.77
N ARG A 44 7.16 7.96 -3.88
CA ARG A 44 7.79 8.10 -2.57
C ARG A 44 6.75 7.93 -1.48
N ILE A 45 7.04 7.01 -0.57
CA ILE A 45 6.23 6.76 0.61
C ILE A 45 7.11 6.71 1.85
N ALA A 46 6.55 7.05 3.00
CA ALA A 46 7.20 7.00 4.30
C ALA A 46 6.39 6.11 5.26
N MET A 47 7.04 5.61 6.31
CA MET A 47 6.42 4.84 7.38
C MET A 47 7.02 5.26 8.71
N ASP A 48 6.16 5.52 9.71
CA ASP A 48 6.61 5.52 11.09
C ASP A 48 6.86 4.08 11.57
N THR A 49 8.05 3.85 12.10
CA THR A 49 8.47 2.51 12.51
C THR A 49 8.21 2.21 13.98
N GLU A 50 7.74 3.18 14.78
CA GLU A 50 7.52 3.00 16.22
C GLU A 50 6.60 1.81 16.54
N SER A 51 5.46 1.69 15.84
CA SER A 51 4.51 0.58 15.99
C SER A 51 4.98 -0.74 15.37
N ASN A 52 6.09 -0.71 14.62
CA ASN A 52 6.52 -1.76 13.71
C ASN A 52 7.97 -2.23 13.99
N ARG A 53 8.44 -2.11 15.25
CA ARG A 53 9.76 -2.54 15.67
C ARG A 53 9.85 -4.06 15.88
N ASN A 54 11.03 -4.65 15.65
CA ASN A 54 11.36 -6.04 15.98
C ASN A 54 11.81 -6.19 17.44
N ALA A 55 12.14 -7.42 17.84
CA ALA A 55 12.56 -7.76 19.21
C ALA A 55 13.85 -7.05 19.68
N LEU A 56 14.63 -6.46 18.76
CA LEU A 56 15.83 -5.67 19.06
C LEU A 56 15.58 -4.16 19.02
N GLY A 57 14.34 -3.73 18.78
CA GLY A 57 13.94 -2.32 18.78
C GLY A 57 14.18 -1.58 17.46
N SER A 58 14.67 -2.23 16.39
CA SER A 58 14.77 -1.64 15.05
C SER A 58 13.51 -1.91 14.23
N ALA A 59 13.33 -1.27 13.07
CA ALA A 59 12.24 -1.61 12.16
C ALA A 59 12.19 -3.13 11.87
N HIS A 60 11.01 -3.72 11.94
CA HIS A 60 10.82 -5.13 11.62
C HIS A 60 11.06 -5.37 10.12
N GLY A 61 11.73 -6.46 9.77
CA GLY A 61 12.00 -6.78 8.36
C GLY A 61 10.71 -6.84 7.53
N GLY A 62 9.65 -7.44 8.08
CA GLY A 62 8.33 -7.45 7.45
C GLY A 62 7.74 -6.06 7.22
N ALA A 63 8.00 -5.08 8.09
CA ALA A 63 7.53 -3.70 7.89
C ALA A 63 8.27 -3.01 6.74
N LEU A 64 9.59 -3.23 6.64
CA LEU A 64 10.41 -2.77 5.50
C LEU A 64 9.96 -3.40 4.18
N PHE A 65 9.69 -4.71 4.16
CA PHE A 65 9.18 -5.38 2.97
C PHE A 65 7.79 -4.87 2.58
N SER A 66 6.90 -4.67 3.55
CA SER A 66 5.58 -4.09 3.31
C SER A 66 5.65 -2.66 2.75
N LEU A 67 6.60 -1.84 3.22
CA LEU A 67 6.85 -0.52 2.64
C LEU A 67 7.29 -0.66 1.18
N ALA A 68 8.29 -1.49 0.89
CA ALA A 68 8.76 -1.69 -0.48
C ALA A 68 7.65 -2.20 -1.41
N ASP A 69 6.87 -3.18 -0.95
CA ASP A 69 5.74 -3.76 -1.69
C ASP A 69 4.68 -2.70 -2.04
N GLN A 70 4.28 -1.87 -1.06
CA GLN A 70 3.31 -0.80 -1.29
C GLN A 70 3.83 0.28 -2.27
N ALA A 71 5.13 0.59 -2.23
CA ALA A 71 5.74 1.52 -3.18
C ALA A 71 5.71 0.95 -4.61
N PHE A 72 6.04 -0.33 -4.77
CA PHE A 72 5.99 -1.01 -6.07
C PHE A 72 4.56 -1.15 -6.60
N ALA A 73 3.60 -1.50 -5.74
CA ALA A 73 2.19 -1.56 -6.10
C ALA A 73 1.72 -0.22 -6.69
N LEU A 74 2.02 0.90 -6.03
CA LEU A 74 1.67 2.23 -6.53
C LEU A 74 2.40 2.58 -7.83
N ALA A 75 3.69 2.26 -7.94
CA ALA A 75 4.48 2.57 -9.13
C ALA A 75 4.01 1.79 -10.38
N ALA A 76 3.75 0.48 -10.22
CA ALA A 76 3.34 -0.40 -11.32
C ALA A 76 1.87 -0.24 -11.70
N ASN A 77 0.99 0.06 -10.73
CA ASN A 77 -0.46 -0.01 -10.94
C ASN A 77 -1.17 1.35 -10.99
N ARG A 78 -0.47 2.49 -10.95
CA ARG A 78 -1.14 3.83 -11.00
C ARG A 78 -1.79 4.17 -12.34
N THR A 79 -1.41 3.50 -13.42
CA THR A 79 -1.91 3.75 -14.79
C THR A 79 -2.06 2.43 -15.54
N GLY A 80 -2.80 2.43 -16.65
CA GLY A 80 -2.87 1.28 -17.56
C GLY A 80 -3.52 0.03 -16.94
N GLU A 81 -3.15 -1.13 -17.48
CA GLU A 81 -3.66 -2.43 -17.02
C GLU A 81 -3.08 -2.79 -15.64
N PRO A 82 -3.81 -3.56 -14.81
CA PRO A 82 -3.26 -4.11 -13.57
C PRO A 82 -2.01 -4.96 -13.84
N GLU A 83 -0.98 -4.75 -13.03
CA GLU A 83 0.24 -5.54 -13.01
C GLU A 83 0.36 -6.31 -11.68
N VAL A 84 1.59 -6.67 -11.28
CA VAL A 84 1.88 -7.37 -10.02
C VAL A 84 1.81 -6.42 -8.82
N ALA A 85 1.69 -7.00 -7.61
CA ALA A 85 1.57 -6.30 -6.31
C ALA A 85 0.31 -5.41 -6.18
N ILE A 86 -0.74 -5.95 -5.51
CA ILE A 86 -2.02 -5.28 -5.18
C ILE A 86 -2.45 -5.61 -3.76
#